data_AF-A0A535T6X6-F1
#
_entry.id   AF-A0A535T6X6-F1
#
_cell.length_a   1.000
_cell.length_b   1.000
_cell.length_c   1.000
_cell.angle_alpha   90.00
_cell.angle_beta   90.00
_cell.angle_gamma   90.00
#
_symmetry.space_group_name_H-M   'P 1'
#
loop_
_entity.id
_entity.type
_entity.pdbx_description
1 polymer ?
#
loop_
_entity_poly.entity_id
_entity_poly.type
_entity_poly.pdbx_seq_one_letter_code
_entity_poly.pdbx_strand_id
1 'polypeptide(L)'
;MHSPSAGRPPLKRKYGDLDYAISKRDRKSVLSLFPSLGYEANDRFNLMNGDTRLYFYDSGHGRQVDIFVDVFKMSHVIDLRGRLDGDGPCATPADLLLSKLQIYEINRKDLVDVIALLLDHPVGEGDDAIDARYVARLACEDWGLCRTVQLNIPKLLHTLDEVDVDRDLVRARVAEIQKAIDAGPKPLKWRLRAQVGDRLQWYELPEEVRSPYQPE
;
A
#
# COMPACT_ATOMS: atom_id res chain seq x y z
N MET A 1 -15.34 5.06 -3.31
CA MET A 1 -13.98 5.55 -3.57
C MET A 1 -13.73 5.63 -5.06
N HIS A 2 -13.28 6.78 -5.54
CA HIS A 2 -13.01 7.01 -6.96
C HIS A 2 -11.66 7.70 -7.13
N SER A 3 -10.78 7.13 -7.96
CA SER A 3 -9.52 7.79 -8.36
C SER A 3 -9.52 8.03 -9.88
N PRO A 4 -10.25 9.06 -10.37
CA PRO A 4 -10.32 9.36 -11.79
C PRO A 4 -8.98 9.75 -12.41
N SER A 5 -8.05 10.33 -11.63
CA SER A 5 -6.74 10.73 -12.12
C SER A 5 -5.89 9.53 -12.56
N ALA A 6 -6.02 8.39 -11.88
CA ALA A 6 -5.35 7.13 -12.26
C ALA A 6 -5.82 6.58 -13.63
N GLY A 7 -7.01 6.97 -14.09
CA GLY A 7 -7.58 6.51 -15.36
C GLY A 7 -7.15 7.31 -16.59
N ARG A 8 -6.39 8.41 -16.43
CA ARG A 8 -6.10 9.39 -17.48
C ARG A 8 -4.61 9.70 -17.57
N PRO A 9 -4.06 10.01 -18.77
CA PRO A 9 -2.69 10.55 -18.86
C PRO A 9 -2.53 11.81 -17.99
N PRO A 10 -1.36 12.04 -17.37
CA PRO A 10 -0.13 11.25 -17.48
C PRO A 10 -0.03 10.06 -16.51
N LEU A 11 -1.02 9.85 -15.64
CA LEU A 11 -0.94 8.85 -14.56
C LEU A 11 -1.48 7.47 -14.96
N LYS A 12 -2.22 7.38 -16.08
CA LYS A 12 -2.72 6.12 -16.63
C LYS A 12 -1.59 5.14 -16.90
N ARG A 13 -1.69 3.94 -16.32
CA ARG A 13 -0.76 2.84 -16.53
C ARG A 13 -1.47 1.50 -16.70
N LYS A 14 -0.74 0.49 -17.16
CA LYS A 14 -1.18 -0.92 -17.12
C LYS A 14 -1.01 -1.48 -15.70
N TYR A 15 -1.93 -2.35 -15.31
CA TYR A 15 -1.88 -3.10 -14.04
C TYR A 15 -1.58 -4.57 -14.37
N GLY A 16 -0.57 -5.15 -13.72
CA GLY A 16 -0.10 -6.51 -13.98
C GLY A 16 -0.65 -7.54 -12.98
N ASP A 17 -1.02 -7.07 -11.80
CA ASP A 17 -1.44 -7.83 -10.63
C ASP A 17 -2.78 -7.29 -10.09
N LEU A 18 -3.47 -8.15 -9.34
CA LEU A 18 -4.65 -7.79 -8.56
C LEU A 18 -4.37 -8.05 -7.08
N ASP A 19 -4.34 -6.98 -6.28
CA ASP A 19 -4.17 -7.06 -4.83
C ASP A 19 -5.52 -7.02 -4.13
N TYR A 20 -5.78 -7.99 -3.25
CA TYR A 20 -6.93 -8.04 -2.37
C TYR A 20 -6.49 -8.10 -0.92
N ALA A 21 -7.32 -7.57 -0.02
CA ALA A 21 -7.18 -7.78 1.42
C ALA A 21 -8.48 -8.35 1.95
N ILE A 22 -8.37 -9.40 2.78
CA ILE A 22 -9.52 -10.09 3.36
C ILE A 22 -9.35 -10.26 4.86
N SER A 23 -10.46 -10.35 5.58
CA SER A 23 -10.42 -10.80 6.97
C SER A 23 -10.16 -12.30 7.03
N LYS A 24 -9.43 -12.77 8.06
CA LYS A 24 -9.12 -14.19 8.24
C LYS A 24 -10.36 -15.09 8.30
N ARG A 25 -11.49 -14.56 8.79
CA ARG A 25 -12.78 -15.27 8.81
C ARG A 25 -13.29 -15.65 7.40
N ASP A 26 -12.93 -14.88 6.38
CA ASP A 26 -13.42 -15.04 5.00
C ASP A 26 -12.48 -15.90 4.14
N ARG A 27 -11.32 -16.28 4.68
CA ARG A 27 -10.30 -17.11 4.00
C ARG A 27 -10.87 -18.37 3.36
N LYS A 28 -11.72 -19.11 4.09
CA LYS A 28 -12.31 -20.36 3.57
C LYS A 28 -13.22 -20.08 2.36
N SER A 29 -14.00 -19.01 2.41
CA SER A 29 -14.86 -18.59 1.31
C SER A 29 -14.04 -18.19 0.08
N VAL A 30 -12.94 -17.46 0.28
CA VAL A 30 -12.03 -17.03 -0.80
C VAL A 30 -11.34 -18.22 -1.49
N LEU A 31 -10.84 -19.19 -0.71
CA LEU A 31 -10.25 -20.42 -1.24
C LEU A 31 -11.23 -21.23 -2.12
N SER A 32 -12.54 -21.11 -1.86
CA SER A 32 -13.57 -21.71 -2.71
C SER A 32 -13.97 -20.82 -3.89
N LEU A 33 -14.01 -19.51 -3.70
CA LEU A 33 -14.52 -18.55 -4.67
C LEU A 33 -13.61 -18.43 -5.89
N PHE A 34 -12.31 -18.18 -5.70
CA PHE A 34 -11.40 -17.95 -6.81
C PHE A 34 -11.33 -19.13 -7.81
N PRO A 35 -11.23 -20.39 -7.36
CA PRO A 35 -11.35 -21.54 -8.26
C PRO A 35 -12.70 -21.62 -8.98
N SER A 36 -13.81 -21.29 -8.30
CA SER A 36 -15.14 -21.27 -8.94
C SER A 36 -15.28 -20.21 -10.04
N LEU A 37 -14.45 -19.16 -9.99
CA LEU A 37 -14.35 -18.11 -11.00
C LEU A 37 -13.32 -18.43 -12.10
N GLY A 38 -12.64 -19.58 -12.03
CA GLY A 38 -11.66 -20.02 -13.01
C GLY A 38 -10.21 -19.63 -12.73
N TYR A 39 -9.90 -19.08 -11.54
CA TYR A 39 -8.52 -18.81 -11.14
C TYR A 39 -7.85 -20.07 -10.59
N GLU A 40 -6.58 -20.29 -10.95
CA GLU A 40 -5.79 -21.43 -10.47
C GLU A 40 -5.09 -21.08 -9.15
N ALA A 41 -5.29 -21.90 -8.12
CA ALA A 41 -4.64 -21.68 -6.83
C ALA A 41 -3.16 -22.11 -6.86
N ASN A 42 -2.28 -21.33 -6.21
CA ASN A 42 -0.93 -21.80 -5.90
C ASN A 42 -0.95 -22.70 -4.66
N ASP A 43 -1.33 -23.96 -4.82
CA ASP A 43 -1.57 -24.89 -3.70
C ASP A 43 -0.39 -24.98 -2.72
N ARG A 44 0.83 -25.07 -3.23
CA ARG A 44 2.03 -25.16 -2.39
C ARG A 44 2.24 -23.89 -1.57
N PHE A 45 2.13 -22.71 -2.18
CA PHE A 45 2.27 -21.44 -1.48
C PHE A 45 1.13 -21.26 -0.46
N ASN A 46 -0.11 -21.50 -0.86
CA ASN A 46 -1.29 -21.32 -0.03
C ASN A 46 -1.32 -22.27 1.16
N LEU A 47 -0.75 -23.48 1.04
CA LEU A 47 -0.59 -24.40 2.15
C LEU A 47 0.43 -23.90 3.19
N MET A 48 1.53 -23.29 2.75
CA MET A 48 2.60 -22.81 3.64
C MET A 48 2.32 -21.43 4.24
N ASN A 49 1.67 -20.54 3.49
CA ASN A 49 1.51 -19.12 3.82
C ASN A 49 0.04 -18.71 4.03
N GLY A 50 -0.92 -19.62 3.87
CA GLY A 50 -2.34 -19.27 3.78
C GLY A 50 -2.96 -18.63 5.03
N ASP A 51 -2.24 -18.58 6.15
CA ASP A 51 -2.62 -17.80 7.32
C ASP A 51 -2.44 -16.28 7.14
N THR A 52 -1.59 -15.85 6.19
CA THR A 52 -1.22 -14.45 5.97
C THR A 52 -1.30 -14.01 4.50
N ARG A 53 -1.08 -14.92 3.54
CA ARG A 53 -1.10 -14.58 2.09
C ARG A 53 -1.57 -15.76 1.24
N LEU A 54 -2.35 -15.46 0.20
CA LEU A 54 -2.79 -16.43 -0.80
C LEU A 54 -2.45 -15.94 -2.20
N TYR A 55 -2.06 -16.85 -3.08
CA TYR A 55 -1.88 -16.60 -4.51
C TYR A 55 -2.84 -17.42 -5.36
N PHE A 56 -3.36 -16.74 -6.38
CA PHE A 56 -4.08 -17.35 -7.49
C PHE A 56 -3.54 -16.80 -8.81
N TYR A 57 -3.76 -17.53 -9.90
CA TYR A 57 -3.35 -17.16 -11.24
C TYR A 57 -4.55 -17.12 -12.18
N ASP A 58 -4.64 -16.05 -12.96
CA ASP A 58 -5.51 -15.94 -14.12
C ASP A 58 -4.69 -16.34 -15.36
N SER A 59 -4.60 -17.64 -15.61
CA SER A 59 -3.82 -18.20 -16.73
C SER A 59 -4.32 -17.66 -18.08
N GLY A 60 -5.61 -17.32 -18.20
CA GLY A 60 -6.20 -16.78 -19.42
C GLY A 60 -5.72 -15.37 -19.78
N HIS A 61 -5.35 -14.56 -18.78
CA HIS A 61 -4.92 -13.18 -18.98
C HIS A 61 -3.48 -12.90 -18.50
N GLY A 62 -2.78 -13.92 -18.01
CA GLY A 62 -1.40 -13.81 -17.51
C GLY A 62 -1.28 -12.92 -16.28
N ARG A 63 -2.29 -12.91 -15.40
CA ARG A 63 -2.30 -12.07 -14.19
C ARG A 63 -2.15 -12.90 -12.93
N GLN A 64 -1.44 -12.34 -11.95
CA GLN A 64 -1.39 -12.89 -10.61
C GLN A 64 -2.41 -12.16 -9.72
N VAL A 65 -3.07 -12.92 -8.87
CA VAL A 65 -3.88 -12.40 -7.76
C VAL A 65 -3.12 -12.63 -6.47
N ASP A 66 -2.94 -11.56 -5.71
CA ASP A 66 -2.34 -11.56 -4.39
C ASP A 66 -3.38 -11.19 -3.35
N ILE A 67 -3.56 -12.04 -2.34
CA ILE A 67 -4.57 -11.83 -1.30
C ILE A 67 -3.88 -11.82 0.06
N PHE A 68 -3.91 -10.65 0.70
CA PHE A 68 -3.43 -10.43 2.05
C PHE A 68 -4.53 -10.78 3.07
N VAL A 69 -4.17 -11.55 4.11
CA VAL A 69 -5.12 -11.98 5.15
C VAL A 69 -4.85 -11.21 6.43
N ASP A 70 -5.84 -10.42 6.88
CA ASP A 70 -5.83 -9.49 8.03
C ASP A 70 -4.79 -8.35 7.96
N VAL A 71 -3.62 -8.61 7.40
CA VAL A 71 -2.43 -7.77 7.48
C VAL A 71 -1.81 -7.64 6.11
N PHE A 72 -1.53 -6.41 5.69
CA PHE A 72 -0.75 -6.13 4.49
C PHE A 72 0.74 -6.04 4.87
N LYS A 73 1.44 -7.17 4.72
CA LYS A 73 2.86 -7.29 5.05
C LYS A 73 3.71 -7.23 3.77
N MET A 74 4.42 -6.12 3.60
CA MET A 74 5.43 -5.95 2.56
C MET A 74 6.75 -5.56 3.22
N SER A 75 7.27 -4.35 2.97
CA SER A 75 8.44 -3.85 3.69
C SER A 75 8.16 -3.53 5.15
N HIS A 76 6.90 -3.19 5.46
CA HIS A 76 6.37 -3.00 6.81
C HIS A 76 5.05 -3.74 6.95
N VAL A 77 4.50 -3.71 8.17
CA VAL A 77 3.24 -4.37 8.51
C VAL A 77 2.16 -3.30 8.67
N ILE A 78 1.13 -3.35 7.83
CA ILE A 78 -0.11 -2.58 8.03
C ILE A 78 -1.20 -3.55 8.49
N ASP A 79 -1.72 -3.33 9.68
CA ASP A 79 -2.84 -4.10 10.21
C ASP A 79 -4.17 -3.56 9.68
N LEU A 80 -4.88 -4.39 8.92
CA LEU A 80 -6.16 -4.06 8.31
C LEU A 80 -7.35 -4.63 9.09
N ARG A 81 -7.12 -5.30 10.23
CA ARG A 81 -8.21 -5.85 11.05
C ARG A 81 -9.15 -4.73 11.52
N GLY A 82 -10.45 -4.95 11.32
CA GLY A 82 -11.49 -3.95 11.61
C GLY A 82 -11.51 -2.76 10.64
N ARG A 83 -10.77 -2.82 9.52
CA ARG A 83 -10.75 -1.78 8.48
C ARG A 83 -11.28 -2.27 7.12
N LEU A 84 -11.58 -3.56 7.01
CA LEU A 84 -12.05 -4.20 5.76
C LEU A 84 -13.59 -4.25 5.64
N ASP A 85 -14.31 -3.75 6.64
CA ASP A 85 -15.78 -3.78 6.71
C ASP A 85 -16.44 -2.49 6.15
N GLY A 86 -15.75 -1.75 5.26
CA GLY A 86 -16.28 -0.52 4.66
C GLY A 86 -17.38 -0.78 3.62
N ASP A 87 -18.10 0.28 3.23
CA ASP A 87 -19.24 0.22 2.30
C ASP A 87 -18.88 -0.16 0.85
N GLY A 88 -17.60 -0.24 0.51
CA GLY A 88 -17.11 -0.49 -0.85
C GLY A 88 -16.00 -1.54 -0.92
N PRO A 89 -15.67 -2.03 -2.13
CA PRO A 89 -14.71 -3.12 -2.33
C PRO A 89 -13.23 -2.68 -2.20
N CYS A 90 -12.97 -1.42 -1.86
CA CYS A 90 -11.62 -0.84 -1.80
C CYS A 90 -11.23 -0.55 -0.35
N ALA A 91 -9.95 -0.76 -0.03
CA ALA A 91 -9.36 -0.26 1.22
C ALA A 91 -9.44 1.28 1.27
N THR A 92 -9.38 1.88 2.47
CA THR A 92 -9.49 3.34 2.63
C THR A 92 -8.33 4.08 1.94
N PRO A 93 -8.46 5.38 1.59
CA PRO A 93 -7.40 6.10 0.89
C PRO A 93 -6.11 6.14 1.70
N ALA A 94 -6.22 6.18 3.04
CA ALA A 94 -5.08 6.13 3.94
C ALA A 94 -4.38 4.76 3.92
N ASP A 95 -5.13 3.66 3.89
CA ASP A 95 -4.56 2.30 3.79
C ASP A 95 -3.86 2.09 2.43
N LEU A 96 -4.46 2.57 1.33
CA LEU A 96 -3.86 2.53 -0.01
C LEU A 96 -2.61 3.42 -0.11
N LEU A 97 -2.63 4.61 0.49
CA LEU A 97 -1.45 5.47 0.53
C LEU A 97 -0.30 4.78 1.28
N LEU A 98 -0.60 4.22 2.46
CA LEU A 98 0.39 3.54 3.28
C LEU A 98 0.92 2.27 2.60
N SER A 99 0.08 1.50 1.89
CA SER A 99 0.51 0.30 1.16
C SER A 99 1.58 0.61 0.11
N LYS A 100 1.56 1.82 -0.47
CA LYS A 100 2.59 2.32 -1.39
C LYS A 100 3.78 2.94 -0.67
N LEU A 101 3.54 3.86 0.24
CA LEU A 101 4.62 4.59 0.91
C LEU A 101 5.46 3.71 1.84
N GLN A 102 4.96 2.56 2.25
CA GLN A 102 5.73 1.59 3.03
C GLN A 102 6.82 0.86 2.23
N ILE A 103 6.79 0.87 0.89
CA ILE A 103 7.72 0.09 0.06
C ILE A 103 9.12 0.70 0.17
N TYR A 104 10.10 -0.03 0.71
CA TYR A 104 11.47 0.51 0.85
C TYR A 104 12.11 0.79 -0.52
N GLU A 105 12.02 -0.17 -1.43
CA GLU A 105 12.45 -0.03 -2.83
C GLU A 105 11.30 0.45 -3.71
N ILE A 106 10.70 1.60 -3.35
CA ILE A 106 9.58 2.17 -4.10
C ILE A 106 9.99 2.43 -5.55
N ASN A 107 9.12 2.06 -6.48
CA ASN A 107 9.34 2.26 -7.91
C ASN A 107 8.45 3.40 -8.45
N ARG A 108 8.64 3.74 -9.73
CA ARG A 108 7.89 4.83 -10.37
C ARG A 108 6.38 4.58 -10.46
N LYS A 109 5.91 3.34 -10.66
CA LYS A 109 4.46 3.05 -10.72
C LYS A 109 3.78 3.31 -9.38
N ASP A 110 4.46 2.98 -8.27
CA ASP A 110 3.94 3.22 -6.92
C ASP A 110 3.90 4.72 -6.59
N LEU A 111 4.90 5.49 -7.02
CA LEU A 111 4.91 6.95 -6.86
C LEU A 111 3.77 7.61 -7.67
N VAL A 112 3.53 7.15 -8.90
CA VAL A 112 2.40 7.61 -9.73
C VAL A 112 1.05 7.29 -9.08
N ASP A 113 0.89 6.10 -8.50
CA ASP A 113 -0.33 5.74 -7.75
C ASP A 113 -0.53 6.67 -6.53
N VAL A 114 0.53 6.98 -5.80
CA VAL A 114 0.48 7.92 -4.67
C VAL A 114 0.08 9.33 -5.13
N ILE A 115 0.60 9.81 -6.26
CA ILE A 115 0.20 11.10 -6.85
C ILE A 115 -1.29 11.09 -7.19
N ALA A 116 -1.80 10.03 -7.83
CA ALA A 116 -3.21 9.91 -8.17
C ALA A 116 -4.10 9.95 -6.91
N LEU A 117 -3.73 9.19 -5.86
CA LEU A 117 -4.44 9.21 -4.59
C LEU A 117 -4.46 10.62 -3.98
N LEU A 118 -3.32 11.31 -3.99
CA LEU A 118 -3.19 12.66 -3.44
C LEU A 118 -3.83 13.74 -4.31
N LEU A 119 -4.17 13.49 -5.57
CA LEU A 119 -4.97 14.40 -6.39
C LEU A 119 -6.47 14.21 -6.12
N ASP A 120 -6.91 12.96 -6.02
CA ASP A 120 -8.33 12.63 -5.98
C ASP A 120 -8.92 12.66 -4.56
N HIS A 121 -8.11 12.44 -3.53
CA HIS A 121 -8.59 12.34 -2.15
C HIS A 121 -8.05 13.49 -1.27
N PRO A 122 -8.92 14.30 -0.64
CA PRO A 122 -8.49 15.32 0.31
C PRO A 122 -7.88 14.68 1.57
N VAL A 123 -7.02 15.43 2.25
CA VAL A 123 -6.59 15.08 3.61
C VAL A 123 -7.68 15.54 4.58
N GLY A 124 -8.20 14.63 5.39
CA GLY A 124 -9.35 14.94 6.26
C GLY A 124 -10.03 13.73 6.88
N GLU A 125 -11.29 13.92 7.28
CA GLU A 125 -12.14 12.87 7.84
C GLU A 125 -13.15 12.38 6.79
N GLY A 126 -13.54 11.11 6.87
CA GLY A 126 -14.53 10.49 5.98
C GLY A 126 -13.96 9.36 5.12
N ASP A 127 -14.84 8.61 4.49
CA ASP A 127 -14.50 7.34 3.83
C ASP A 127 -13.69 7.52 2.52
N ASP A 128 -13.78 8.69 1.91
CA ASP A 128 -13.08 9.04 0.65
C ASP A 128 -11.96 10.08 0.87
N ALA A 129 -11.52 10.25 2.12
CA ALA A 129 -10.42 11.13 2.52
C ALA A 129 -9.21 10.34 3.04
N ILE A 130 -8.03 10.94 2.91
CA ILE A 130 -6.80 10.44 3.53
C ILE A 130 -6.77 10.93 4.98
N ASP A 131 -7.05 10.04 5.93
CA ASP A 131 -6.91 10.34 7.37
C ASP A 131 -5.43 10.43 7.76
N ALA A 132 -4.89 11.65 7.78
CA ALA A 132 -3.52 11.92 8.18
C ALA A 132 -3.23 11.56 9.65
N ARG A 133 -4.24 11.52 10.53
CA ARG A 133 -4.05 11.10 11.93
C ARG A 133 -3.80 9.59 12.01
N TYR A 134 -4.51 8.81 11.20
CA TYR A 134 -4.28 7.37 11.08
C TYR A 134 -2.87 7.09 10.54
N VAL A 135 -2.47 7.76 9.45
CA VAL A 135 -1.12 7.65 8.87
C VAL A 135 -0.05 8.03 9.91
N ALA A 136 -0.24 9.15 10.60
CA ALA A 136 0.67 9.61 11.64
C ALA A 136 0.78 8.63 12.81
N ARG A 137 -0.33 8.04 13.25
CA ARG A 137 -0.33 7.04 14.33
C ARG A 137 0.55 5.85 13.98
N LEU A 138 0.36 5.24 12.81
CA LEU A 138 1.18 4.08 12.41
C LEU A 138 2.67 4.43 12.29
N ALA A 139 2.99 5.56 11.66
CA ALA A 139 4.37 6.03 11.57
C ALA A 139 4.97 6.35 12.96
N CYS A 140 4.18 6.85 13.90
CA CYS A 140 4.67 7.13 15.25
C CYS A 140 4.81 5.88 16.12
N GLU A 141 4.08 4.81 15.81
CA GLU A 141 4.20 3.51 16.49
C GLU A 141 5.38 2.68 15.96
N ASP A 142 5.72 2.85 14.67
CA ASP A 142 6.82 2.13 14.01
C ASP A 142 7.86 3.08 13.38
N TRP A 143 9.07 3.08 13.96
CA TRP A 143 10.19 3.86 13.46
C TRP A 143 10.60 3.45 12.03
N GLY A 144 10.58 2.15 11.73
CA GLY A 144 10.96 1.65 10.41
C GLY A 144 10.01 2.16 9.32
N LEU A 145 8.71 2.06 9.57
CA LEU A 145 7.68 2.60 8.67
C LEU A 145 7.86 4.11 8.47
N CYS A 146 8.00 4.86 9.56
CA CYS A 146 8.22 6.32 9.51
C CYS A 146 9.45 6.67 8.69
N ARG A 147 10.57 5.96 8.91
CA ARG A 147 11.81 6.17 8.18
C ARG A 147 11.63 5.93 6.69
N THR A 148 10.94 4.85 6.31
CA THR A 148 10.67 4.55 4.89
C THR A 148 9.75 5.59 4.25
N VAL A 149 8.70 6.05 4.93
CA VAL A 149 7.84 7.15 4.44
C VAL A 149 8.67 8.42 4.21
N GLN A 150 9.52 8.79 5.16
CA GLN A 150 10.42 9.95 5.04
C GLN A 150 11.42 9.82 3.88
N LEU A 151 11.91 8.60 3.58
CA LEU A 151 12.78 8.35 2.43
C LEU A 151 12.04 8.40 1.09
N ASN A 152 10.75 8.08 1.09
CA ASN A 152 9.94 8.04 -0.13
C ASN A 152 9.32 9.39 -0.50
N ILE A 153 9.09 10.29 0.46
CA ILE A 153 8.55 11.63 0.19
C ILE A 153 9.42 12.44 -0.80
N PRO A 154 10.75 12.54 -0.66
CA PRO A 154 11.58 13.24 -1.65
C PRO A 154 11.49 12.62 -3.05
N LYS A 155 11.42 11.28 -3.14
CA LYS A 155 11.25 10.57 -4.43
C LYS A 155 9.90 10.90 -5.06
N LEU A 156 8.83 10.92 -4.26
CA LEU A 156 7.48 11.34 -4.66
C LEU A 156 7.48 12.76 -5.20
N LEU A 157 8.09 13.71 -4.48
CA LEU A 157 8.15 15.10 -4.91
C LEU A 157 8.99 15.27 -6.18
N HIS A 158 10.05 14.50 -6.36
CA HIS A 158 10.83 14.49 -7.59
C HIS A 158 10.02 13.95 -8.77
N THR A 159 9.34 12.81 -8.62
CA THR A 159 8.45 12.26 -9.67
C THR A 159 7.30 13.20 -9.99
N LEU A 160 6.76 13.92 -9.00
CA LEU A 160 5.72 14.92 -9.19
C LEU A 160 6.16 16.04 -10.15
N ASP A 161 7.44 16.43 -10.13
CA ASP A 161 7.98 17.45 -11.02
C ASP A 161 8.08 17.00 -12.49
N GLU A 162 8.05 15.69 -12.73
CA GLU A 162 8.08 15.10 -14.07
C GLU A 162 6.68 14.94 -14.71
N VAL A 163 5.61 15.02 -13.92
CA VAL A 163 4.24 14.79 -14.39
C VAL A 163 3.45 16.10 -14.49
N ASP A 164 2.61 16.18 -15.51
CA ASP A 164 1.75 17.35 -15.77
C ASP A 164 0.40 17.17 -15.05
N VAL A 165 0.34 17.64 -13.80
CA VAL A 165 -0.81 17.56 -12.88
C VAL A 165 -0.82 18.79 -11.95
N ASP A 166 -1.83 18.92 -11.09
CA ASP A 166 -1.86 19.95 -10.03
C ASP A 166 -0.82 19.65 -8.92
N ARG A 167 0.42 20.11 -9.13
CA ARG A 167 1.55 19.85 -8.24
C ARG A 167 1.40 20.55 -6.89
N ASP A 168 0.82 21.74 -6.88
CA ASP A 168 0.65 22.53 -5.66
C ASP A 168 -0.34 21.86 -4.71
N LEU A 169 -1.43 21.31 -5.24
CA LEU A 169 -2.38 20.51 -4.47
C LEU A 169 -1.72 19.28 -3.84
N VAL A 170 -0.96 18.51 -4.62
CA VAL A 170 -0.26 17.33 -4.11
C VAL A 170 0.78 17.72 -3.05
N ARG A 171 1.57 18.77 -3.28
CA ARG A 171 2.55 19.28 -2.31
C ARG A 171 1.90 19.70 -1.01
N ALA A 172 0.77 20.40 -1.07
CA ALA A 172 0.01 20.82 0.12
C ALA A 172 -0.44 19.62 0.95
N ARG A 173 -1.06 18.61 0.31
CA ARG A 173 -1.53 17.39 1.00
C ARG A 173 -0.37 16.57 1.58
N VAL A 174 0.74 16.47 0.86
CA VAL A 174 1.98 15.82 1.34
C VAL A 174 2.54 16.56 2.56
N ALA A 175 2.48 17.89 2.59
CA ALA A 175 2.90 18.69 3.74
C ALA A 175 1.96 18.52 4.95
N GLU A 176 0.65 18.41 4.74
CA GLU A 176 -0.33 18.13 5.81
C GLU A 176 -0.07 16.77 6.48
N ILE A 177 0.18 15.73 5.68
CA ILE A 177 0.48 14.39 6.19
C ILE A 177 1.81 14.37 6.96
N GLN A 178 2.86 15.01 6.42
CA GLN A 178 4.14 15.16 7.12
C GLN A 178 3.98 15.88 8.46
N LYS A 179 3.25 17.00 8.46
CA LYS A 179 2.99 17.78 9.67
C LYS A 179 2.28 16.93 10.74
N ALA A 180 1.35 16.07 10.35
CA ALA A 180 0.70 15.14 11.26
C ALA A 180 1.67 14.10 11.85
N ILE A 181 2.54 13.51 11.02
CA ILE A 181 3.57 12.56 11.46
C ILE A 181 4.57 13.22 12.41
N ASP A 182 5.00 14.44 12.10
CA ASP A 182 5.98 15.18 12.90
C ASP A 182 5.42 15.54 14.27
N ALA A 183 4.17 16.00 14.32
CA ALA A 183 3.46 16.36 15.54
C ALA A 183 3.04 15.15 16.41
N GLY A 184 2.99 13.95 15.83
CA GLY A 184 2.54 12.74 16.55
C GLY A 184 3.49 12.29 17.67
N PRO A 185 2.96 11.73 18.77
CA PRO A 185 3.75 11.31 19.93
C PRO A 185 4.61 10.08 19.61
N LYS A 186 5.92 10.17 19.85
CA LYS A 186 6.88 9.08 19.57
C LYS A 186 7.24 8.33 20.86
N PRO A 187 6.78 7.08 21.04
CA PRO A 187 7.01 6.32 22.27
C PRO A 187 8.49 6.02 22.49
N LEU A 188 8.86 5.58 23.70
CA LEU A 188 10.25 5.32 24.05
C LEU A 188 10.91 4.28 23.12
N LYS A 189 10.21 3.18 22.79
CA LYS A 189 10.69 2.16 21.84
C LYS A 189 11.08 2.77 20.49
N TRP A 190 10.22 3.65 19.95
CA TRP A 190 10.48 4.37 18.71
C TRP A 190 11.73 5.22 18.80
N ARG A 191 11.87 6.02 19.87
CA ARG A 191 13.03 6.92 20.07
C ARG A 191 14.34 6.15 20.23
N LEU A 192 14.34 5.03 20.94
CA LEU A 192 15.50 4.15 21.05
C LEU A 192 15.86 3.54 19.69
N ARG A 193 14.87 3.08 18.91
CA ARG A 193 15.12 2.59 17.55
C ARG A 193 15.66 3.68 16.63
N ALA A 194 15.24 4.94 16.81
CA ALA A 194 15.75 6.08 16.07
C ALA A 194 17.22 6.39 16.35
N GLN A 195 17.71 6.16 17.58
CA GLN A 195 19.12 6.33 17.93
C GLN A 195 20.02 5.31 17.22
N VAL A 196 19.51 4.10 16.97
CA VAL A 196 20.21 3.11 16.14
C VAL A 196 20.26 3.59 14.69
N GLY A 197 19.18 4.19 14.22
CA GLY A 197 19.07 4.75 12.87
C GLY A 197 19.24 3.67 11.79
N ASP A 198 19.81 4.09 10.67
CA ASP A 198 19.95 3.26 9.47
C ASP A 198 21.07 2.19 9.59
N ARG A 199 21.74 2.09 10.76
CA ARG A 199 22.83 1.12 11.01
C ARG A 199 22.36 -0.32 11.06
N LEU A 200 21.10 -0.54 11.46
CA LEU A 200 20.45 -1.85 11.40
C LEU A 200 19.31 -1.76 10.40
N GLN A 201 19.13 -2.83 9.61
CA GLN A 201 17.99 -2.98 8.72
C GLN A 201 16.67 -2.80 9.50
N TRP A 202 15.70 -2.14 8.87
CA TRP A 202 14.41 -1.80 9.49
C TRP A 202 13.21 -2.18 8.64
N TYR A 203 13.46 -2.80 7.49
CA TYR A 203 12.46 -3.21 6.52
C TYR A 203 12.66 -4.67 6.16
N GLU A 204 11.62 -5.31 5.66
CA GLU A 204 11.70 -6.58 4.94
C GLU A 204 11.61 -6.31 3.42
N LEU A 205 12.08 -7.25 2.61
CA LEU A 205 11.78 -7.26 1.18
C LEU A 205 10.70 -8.31 0.94
N PRO A 206 9.65 -8.00 0.16
CA PRO A 206 8.67 -9.01 -0.21
C PRO A 206 9.35 -10.21 -0.87
N GLU A 207 8.83 -11.42 -0.65
CA GLU A 207 9.30 -12.58 -1.40
C GLU A 207 9.13 -12.31 -2.91
N GLU A 208 10.22 -12.46 -3.67
CA GLU A 208 10.18 -12.42 -5.14
C GLU A 208 9.34 -13.59 -5.65
N VAL A 209 8.04 -13.36 -5.82
CA VAL A 209 7.25 -14.23 -6.67
C VAL A 209 7.70 -13.91 -8.08
N ARG A 210 8.27 -14.89 -8.78
CA ARG A 210 8.56 -14.79 -10.21
C ARG A 210 7.26 -14.44 -10.91
N SER A 211 7.03 -13.15 -11.13
CA SER A 211 5.95 -12.69 -11.98
C SER A 211 6.30 -13.16 -13.38
N PRO A 212 5.44 -13.94 -14.07
CA PRO A 212 5.64 -14.25 -15.48
C PRO A 212 5.50 -13.01 -16.37
N TYR A 213 5.24 -11.82 -15.79
CA TYR A 213 5.15 -10.56 -16.50
C TYR A 213 6.50 -10.19 -17.11
N GLN A 214 6.66 -10.50 -18.40
CA GLN A 214 7.64 -9.87 -19.25
C GLN A 214 7.11 -8.49 -19.63
N PRO A 215 7.73 -7.38 -19.20
CA PRO A 215 7.42 -6.09 -19.77
C PRO A 215 7.89 -6.12 -21.24
N GLU A 216 6.95 -5.92 -22.16
CA GLU A 216 7.27 -5.40 -23.50
C GLU A 216 7.85 -3.98 -23.39
#